data_AF-F8U1Q5-F1
#
_entry.id   AF-F8U1Q5-F1
#
_cell.length_a   1.000
_cell.length_b   1.000
_cell.length_c   1.000
_cell.angle_alpha   90.00
_cell.angle_beta   90.00
_cell.angle_gamma   90.00
#
_symmetry.space_group_name_H-M   'P 1'
#
loop_
_entity.id
_entity.type
_entity.pdbx_description
1 polymer ?
#
loop_
_entity_poly.entity_id
_entity_poly.type
_entity_poly.pdbx_seq_one_letter_code
_entity_poly.pdbx_strand_id
1 'polypeptide(L)'
;GIDEVIVSRQNDGSIRAFLNVCRHRGKTLVSVEAGNAKGFVCSYHGWGFGSNGELQSVPFEKDLYGESLNKKCLGLKEVARVESFHGFIYGCFDQEAPPLMDYLGDAAWYLEPMFKHSGGLELVGPPGKVVIKANWKAPAENFVGDAYHVGWTHASSLRSGESIFSSLAGNAALPPEGAGLQMTSKYGSGMG
;
A
#
# COMPACT_ATOMS: atom_id res chain seq x y z
N GLY A 1 -3.36 6.25 3.24
CA GLY A 1 -4.29 7.33 3.63
C GLY A 1 -5.36 6.77 4.52
N ILE A 2 -6.52 7.42 4.61
CA ILE A 2 -7.71 6.88 5.31
C ILE A 2 -8.76 6.31 4.33
N ASP A 3 -8.65 6.63 3.04
CA ASP A 3 -9.53 6.12 1.99
C ASP A 3 -9.27 4.64 1.71
N GLU A 4 -10.35 3.92 1.41
CA GLU A 4 -10.31 2.53 0.97
C GLU A 4 -10.46 2.45 -0.56
N VAL A 5 -9.67 1.60 -1.19
CA VAL A 5 -9.67 1.39 -2.64
C VAL A 5 -9.81 -0.09 -3.00
N ILE A 6 -10.48 -0.37 -4.10
CA ILE A 6 -10.51 -1.67 -4.76
C ILE A 6 -9.38 -1.68 -5.79
N VAL A 7 -8.42 -2.59 -5.66
CA VAL A 7 -7.35 -2.82 -6.64
C VAL A 7 -7.72 -4.03 -7.49
N SER A 8 -7.84 -3.85 -8.80
CA SER A 8 -8.37 -4.87 -9.71
C SER A 8 -7.43 -5.11 -10.88
N ARG A 9 -7.05 -6.38 -11.09
CA ARG A 9 -6.41 -6.86 -12.32
C ARG A 9 -7.42 -6.82 -13.45
N GLN A 10 -7.07 -6.14 -14.53
CA GLN A 10 -7.89 -5.97 -15.71
C GLN A 10 -7.72 -7.15 -16.67
N ASN A 11 -8.64 -7.29 -17.63
CA ASN A 11 -8.60 -8.36 -18.63
C ASN A 11 -7.37 -8.24 -19.57
N ASP A 12 -6.85 -7.02 -19.76
CA ASP A 12 -5.64 -6.76 -20.56
C ASP A 12 -4.33 -6.98 -19.77
N GLY A 13 -4.42 -7.40 -18.51
CA GLY A 13 -3.27 -7.61 -17.62
C GLY A 13 -2.84 -6.38 -16.83
N SER A 14 -3.33 -5.18 -17.16
CA SER A 14 -3.07 -3.96 -16.37
C SER A 14 -3.73 -4.03 -14.99
N ILE A 15 -3.37 -3.10 -14.09
CA ILE A 15 -4.03 -2.96 -12.79
C ILE A 15 -4.61 -1.55 -12.71
N ARG A 16 -5.86 -1.47 -12.25
CA ARG A 16 -6.53 -0.21 -11.95
C ARG A 16 -7.00 -0.23 -10.50
N ALA A 17 -7.10 0.94 -9.90
CA ALA A 17 -7.59 1.09 -8.54
C ALA A 17 -8.69 2.15 -8.47
N PHE A 18 -9.72 1.91 -7.68
CA PHE A 18 -10.88 2.79 -7.57
C PHE A 18 -11.25 2.99 -6.11
N LEU A 19 -11.75 4.17 -5.73
CA LEU A 19 -12.36 4.34 -4.41
C LEU A 19 -13.45 3.29 -4.19
N ASN A 20 -13.45 2.66 -3.02
CA ASN A 20 -14.44 1.66 -2.63
C ASN A 20 -15.79 2.29 -2.25
N VAL A 21 -16.32 3.15 -3.10
CA VAL A 21 -17.47 4.01 -2.81
C VAL A 21 -18.41 4.06 -4.02
N CYS A 22 -19.64 3.62 -3.83
CA CYS A 22 -20.66 3.67 -4.87
C CYS A 22 -20.97 5.12 -5.28
N ARG A 23 -21.01 5.37 -6.60
CA ARG A 23 -21.27 6.69 -7.19
C ARG A 23 -22.70 7.21 -7.02
N HIS A 24 -23.64 6.38 -6.56
CA HIS A 24 -25.02 6.82 -6.31
C HIS A 24 -25.16 7.58 -4.98
N ARG A 25 -24.96 6.89 -3.84
CA ARG A 25 -25.14 7.46 -2.49
C ARG A 25 -23.99 7.15 -1.53
N GLY A 26 -22.80 6.84 -2.04
CA GLY A 26 -21.59 6.75 -1.21
C GLY A 26 -21.44 5.49 -0.35
N LYS A 27 -22.26 4.45 -0.57
CA LYS A 27 -22.13 3.18 0.18
C LYS A 27 -20.84 2.45 -0.22
N THR A 28 -20.13 1.87 0.75
CA THR A 28 -18.94 1.04 0.53
C THR A 28 -19.24 -0.12 -0.42
N LEU A 29 -18.57 -0.23 -1.56
CA LEU A 29 -19.01 -1.12 -2.63
C LEU A 29 -18.70 -2.60 -2.35
N VAL A 30 -17.47 -2.90 -1.96
CA VAL A 30 -16.94 -4.24 -1.67
C VAL A 30 -16.65 -4.36 -0.17
N SER A 31 -17.03 -5.49 0.44
CA SER A 31 -16.85 -5.74 1.88
C SER A 31 -15.92 -6.91 2.21
N VAL A 32 -15.37 -7.56 1.20
CA VAL A 32 -14.38 -8.63 1.35
C VAL A 32 -12.99 -8.07 1.09
N GLU A 33 -11.97 -8.67 1.70
CA GLU A 33 -10.59 -8.17 1.60
C GLU A 33 -9.87 -8.62 0.32
N ALA A 34 -10.31 -9.73 -0.27
CA ALA A 34 -9.78 -10.27 -1.53
C ALA A 34 -10.82 -11.17 -2.22
N GLY A 35 -10.69 -11.35 -3.54
CA GLY A 35 -11.54 -12.25 -4.31
C GLY A 35 -11.32 -12.10 -5.82
N ASN A 36 -12.12 -12.83 -6.60
CA ASN A 36 -12.19 -12.70 -8.05
C ASN A 36 -13.62 -12.36 -8.47
N ALA A 37 -13.78 -11.30 -9.27
CA ALA A 37 -15.07 -10.88 -9.78
C ALA A 37 -14.91 -10.12 -11.10
N LYS A 38 -15.89 -10.24 -11.99
CA LYS A 38 -15.98 -9.43 -13.22
C LYS A 38 -16.58 -8.03 -12.99
N GLY A 39 -17.16 -7.81 -11.81
CA GLY A 39 -17.78 -6.56 -11.41
C GLY A 39 -18.23 -6.57 -9.96
N PHE A 40 -18.74 -5.44 -9.49
CA PHE A 40 -19.13 -5.17 -8.12
C PHE A 40 -20.53 -4.57 -8.09
N VAL A 41 -21.44 -5.18 -7.33
CA VAL A 41 -22.82 -4.72 -7.22
C VAL A 41 -23.03 -4.03 -5.88
N CYS A 42 -23.50 -2.79 -5.91
CA CYS A 42 -23.79 -2.04 -4.71
C CYS A 42 -24.98 -2.64 -3.97
N SER A 43 -24.75 -3.09 -2.74
CA SER A 43 -25.78 -3.71 -1.89
C SER A 43 -26.90 -2.76 -1.43
N TYR A 44 -26.84 -1.46 -1.78
CA TYR A 44 -27.88 -0.51 -1.41
C TYR A 44 -28.99 -0.45 -2.47
N HIS A 45 -28.66 -0.06 -3.71
CA HIS A 45 -29.65 0.11 -4.79
C HIS A 45 -29.34 -0.73 -6.03
N GLY A 46 -28.40 -1.68 -5.94
CA GLY A 46 -28.11 -2.63 -7.01
C GLY A 46 -27.34 -2.07 -8.22
N TRP A 47 -26.75 -0.87 -8.15
CA TRP A 47 -25.89 -0.36 -9.23
C TRP A 47 -24.70 -1.29 -9.42
N GLY A 48 -24.51 -1.79 -10.65
CA GLY A 48 -23.46 -2.72 -11.02
C GLY A 48 -22.31 -2.00 -11.73
N PHE A 49 -21.10 -2.16 -11.18
CA PHE A 49 -19.87 -1.60 -11.72
C PHE A 49 -19.00 -2.73 -12.29
N GLY A 50 -18.33 -2.52 -13.40
CA GLY A 50 -17.35 -3.48 -13.93
C GLY A 50 -16.08 -3.53 -13.08
N SER A 51 -15.22 -4.55 -13.29
CA SER A 51 -13.85 -4.56 -12.75
C SER A 51 -12.99 -3.40 -13.28
N ASN A 52 -13.42 -2.80 -14.40
CA ASN A 52 -12.88 -1.59 -15.01
C ASN A 52 -13.47 -0.28 -14.42
N GLY A 53 -14.27 -0.37 -13.36
CA GLY A 53 -14.88 0.76 -12.68
C GLY A 53 -16.06 1.43 -13.39
N GLU A 54 -16.39 1.03 -14.62
CA GLU A 54 -17.52 1.62 -15.37
C GLU A 54 -18.86 1.25 -14.71
N LEU A 55 -19.84 2.17 -14.70
CA LEU A 55 -21.21 1.86 -14.33
C LEU A 55 -21.89 1.11 -15.48
N GLN A 56 -22.09 -0.20 -15.32
CA GLN A 56 -22.59 -1.09 -16.35
C GLN A 56 -24.09 -1.29 -16.28
N SER A 57 -24.66 -1.34 -15.07
CA SER A 57 -26.10 -1.59 -14.89
C SER A 57 -26.69 -0.76 -13.75
N VAL A 58 -27.93 -0.32 -13.97
CA VAL A 58 -28.77 0.35 -12.97
C VAL A 58 -30.13 -0.34 -12.97
N PRO A 59 -30.60 -0.87 -11.83
CA PRO A 59 -31.94 -1.46 -11.75
C PRO A 59 -33.02 -0.44 -12.16
N PHE A 60 -33.97 -0.89 -12.98
CA PHE A 60 -35.06 -0.06 -13.51
C PHE A 60 -34.60 1.21 -14.25
N GLU A 61 -33.43 1.16 -14.90
CA GLU A 61 -32.88 2.32 -15.64
C GLU A 61 -33.90 2.92 -16.61
N LYS A 62 -34.51 2.10 -17.47
CA LYS A 62 -35.46 2.55 -18.48
C LYS A 62 -36.72 3.19 -17.88
N ASP A 63 -37.25 2.60 -16.81
CA ASP A 63 -38.54 3.00 -16.22
C ASP A 63 -38.39 4.24 -15.32
N LEU A 64 -37.27 4.40 -14.62
CA LEU A 64 -37.06 5.47 -13.64
C LEU A 64 -36.20 6.62 -14.18
N TYR A 65 -35.17 6.31 -14.96
CA TYR A 65 -34.19 7.29 -15.43
C TYR A 65 -34.35 7.61 -16.92
N GLY A 66 -34.87 6.68 -17.73
CA GLY A 66 -34.90 6.82 -19.18
C GLY A 66 -33.51 7.14 -19.73
N GLU A 67 -33.39 8.20 -20.53
CA GLU A 67 -32.12 8.65 -21.11
C GLU A 67 -31.43 9.76 -20.28
N SER A 68 -31.98 10.12 -19.12
CA SER A 68 -31.43 11.21 -18.30
C SER A 68 -30.14 10.84 -17.55
N LEU A 69 -29.88 9.54 -17.36
CA LEU A 69 -28.73 9.06 -16.61
C LEU A 69 -27.54 8.78 -17.54
N ASN A 70 -26.57 9.69 -17.55
CA ASN A 70 -25.32 9.45 -18.26
C ASN A 70 -24.36 8.54 -17.46
N LYS A 71 -24.48 7.22 -17.64
CA LYS A 71 -23.62 6.22 -16.98
C LYS A 71 -22.12 6.45 -17.19
N LYS A 72 -21.71 7.02 -18.34
CA LYS A 72 -20.28 7.28 -18.67
C LYS A 72 -19.62 8.28 -17.71
N CYS A 73 -20.40 9.16 -17.08
CA CYS A 73 -19.90 10.12 -16.09
C CYS A 73 -19.96 9.57 -14.63
N LEU A 74 -20.46 8.35 -14.46
CA LEU A 74 -20.77 7.74 -13.16
C LEU A 74 -19.95 6.47 -12.88
N GLY A 75 -18.83 6.26 -13.59
CA GLY A 75 -17.84 5.25 -13.21
C GLY A 75 -17.22 5.53 -11.83
N LEU A 76 -16.71 4.50 -11.15
CA LEU A 76 -16.04 4.65 -9.86
C LEU A 76 -14.93 5.70 -9.95
N LYS A 77 -14.70 6.45 -8.86
CA LYS A 77 -13.63 7.45 -8.82
C LYS A 77 -12.29 6.71 -8.82
N GLU A 78 -11.59 6.80 -9.93
CA GLU A 78 -10.32 6.11 -10.17
C GLU A 78 -9.16 6.80 -9.43
N VAL A 79 -8.20 5.99 -8.95
CA VAL A 79 -6.89 6.46 -8.49
C VAL A 79 -6.12 6.94 -9.71
N ALA A 80 -5.70 8.20 -9.70
CA ALA A 80 -5.15 8.87 -10.89
C ALA A 80 -3.94 8.14 -11.51
N ARG A 81 -3.06 7.60 -10.66
CA ARG A 81 -1.83 6.92 -11.06
C ARG A 81 -1.73 5.56 -10.39
N VAL A 82 -1.47 4.50 -11.16
CA VAL A 82 -1.12 3.17 -10.65
C VAL A 82 0.11 2.70 -11.39
N GLU A 83 1.20 2.46 -10.66
CA GLU A 83 2.50 2.09 -11.22
C GLU A 83 3.09 0.92 -10.43
N SER A 84 4.07 0.24 -11.01
CA SER A 84 4.69 -0.96 -10.43
C SER A 84 6.20 -0.81 -10.36
N PHE A 85 6.78 -1.16 -9.22
CA PHE A 85 8.21 -1.38 -9.07
C PHE A 85 8.46 -2.88 -8.86
N HIS A 86 8.87 -3.57 -9.92
CA HIS A 86 9.18 -5.01 -9.93
C HIS A 86 8.11 -5.91 -9.29
N GLY A 87 6.84 -5.62 -9.54
CA GLY A 87 5.70 -6.41 -9.03
C GLY A 87 5.01 -5.80 -7.80
N PHE A 88 5.62 -4.82 -7.15
CA PHE A 88 5.02 -4.06 -6.06
C PHE A 88 4.23 -2.88 -6.61
N ILE A 89 2.93 -2.83 -6.32
CA ILE A 89 1.98 -1.90 -6.92
C ILE A 89 1.76 -0.70 -6.00
N TYR A 90 1.95 0.50 -6.55
CA TYR A 90 1.75 1.77 -5.85
C TYR A 90 0.65 2.58 -6.53
N GLY A 91 -0.08 3.35 -5.73
CA GLY A 91 -1.12 4.26 -6.21
C GLY A 91 -0.87 5.69 -5.74
N CYS A 92 -1.14 6.68 -6.60
CA CYS A 92 -1.11 8.09 -6.25
C CYS A 92 -2.40 8.78 -6.72
N PHE A 93 -3.00 9.59 -5.85
CA PHE A 93 -4.18 10.38 -6.20
C PHE A 93 -3.83 11.65 -6.98
N ASP A 94 -2.59 12.10 -6.91
CA ASP A 94 -2.11 13.27 -7.63
C ASP A 94 -1.65 12.87 -9.04
N GLN A 95 -2.33 13.41 -10.05
CA GLN A 95 -2.01 13.16 -11.45
C GLN A 95 -0.66 13.76 -11.85
N GLU A 96 -0.24 14.84 -11.19
CA GLU A 96 0.99 15.58 -11.50
C GLU A 96 2.22 15.02 -10.78
N ALA A 97 2.04 13.97 -9.96
CA ALA A 97 3.14 13.31 -9.27
C ALA A 97 4.21 12.79 -10.25
N PRO A 98 5.50 12.79 -9.85
CA PRO A 98 6.55 12.16 -10.64
C PRO A 98 6.25 10.66 -10.83
N PRO A 99 6.78 10.04 -11.90
CA PRO A 99 6.80 8.58 -12.03
C PRO A 99 7.36 7.91 -10.76
N LEU A 100 6.88 6.71 -10.44
CA LEU A 100 7.26 5.97 -9.24
C LEU A 100 8.78 5.76 -9.16
N MET A 101 9.42 5.43 -10.28
CA MET A 101 10.87 5.25 -10.32
C MET A 101 11.63 6.53 -9.94
N ASP A 102 11.17 7.68 -10.43
CA ASP A 102 11.76 8.98 -10.10
C ASP A 102 11.47 9.37 -8.64
N TYR A 103 10.28 9.04 -8.12
CA TYR A 103 9.94 9.23 -6.72
C TYR A 103 10.82 8.40 -5.78
N LEU A 104 11.12 7.15 -6.15
CA LEU A 104 12.04 6.30 -5.40
C LEU A 104 13.47 6.86 -5.42
N GLY A 105 13.85 7.54 -6.51
CA GLY A 105 15.15 8.19 -6.65
C GLY A 105 16.31 7.23 -6.38
N ASP A 106 17.32 7.71 -5.65
CA ASP A 106 18.52 6.90 -5.36
C ASP A 106 18.22 5.67 -4.48
N ALA A 107 17.10 5.64 -3.75
CA ALA A 107 16.72 4.45 -2.99
C ALA A 107 16.44 3.25 -3.91
N ALA A 108 16.00 3.48 -5.15
CA ALA A 108 15.76 2.42 -6.11
C ALA A 108 17.02 1.56 -6.35
N TRP A 109 18.20 2.19 -6.40
CA TRP A 109 19.48 1.49 -6.57
C TRP A 109 19.73 0.45 -5.47
N TYR A 110 19.37 0.76 -4.23
CA TYR A 110 19.52 -0.16 -3.09
C TYR A 110 18.48 -1.29 -3.10
N LEU A 111 17.31 -1.06 -3.71
CA LEU A 111 16.22 -2.03 -3.79
C LEU A 111 16.41 -3.03 -4.93
N GLU A 112 16.95 -2.60 -6.08
CA GLU A 112 17.09 -3.43 -7.29
C GLU A 112 17.79 -4.79 -7.06
N PRO A 113 18.87 -4.93 -6.26
CA PRO A 113 19.50 -6.23 -6.00
C PRO A 113 18.51 -7.30 -5.53
N MET A 114 17.59 -6.93 -4.64
CA MET A 114 16.61 -7.86 -4.07
C MET A 114 15.30 -7.88 -4.85
N PHE A 115 14.82 -6.74 -5.35
CA PHE A 115 13.50 -6.64 -5.98
C PHE A 115 13.52 -7.05 -7.45
N LYS A 116 14.66 -6.91 -8.14
CA LYS A 116 14.82 -7.15 -9.58
C LYS A 116 15.81 -8.28 -9.86
N HIS A 117 17.00 -8.22 -9.28
CA HIS A 117 18.11 -9.10 -9.67
C HIS A 117 18.07 -10.49 -9.00
N SER A 118 17.23 -10.67 -7.98
CA SER A 118 17.00 -11.95 -7.30
C SER A 118 16.21 -12.98 -8.11
N GLY A 119 15.60 -12.58 -9.24
CA GLY A 119 14.62 -13.37 -9.97
C GLY A 119 13.16 -12.96 -9.70
N GLY A 120 12.95 -11.97 -8.83
CA GLY A 120 11.63 -11.44 -8.48
C GLY A 120 11.16 -11.91 -7.10
N LEU A 121 10.20 -11.17 -6.54
CA LEU A 121 9.64 -11.44 -5.22
C LEU A 121 8.13 -11.66 -5.31
N GLU A 122 7.60 -12.43 -4.37
CA GLU A 122 6.17 -12.61 -4.15
C GLU A 122 5.80 -12.14 -2.75
N LEU A 123 4.65 -11.45 -2.64
CA LEU A 123 4.10 -11.06 -1.34
C LEU A 123 3.15 -12.14 -0.84
N VAL A 124 3.50 -12.78 0.28
CA VAL A 124 2.68 -13.84 0.89
C VAL A 124 1.56 -13.23 1.72
N GLY A 125 0.30 -13.51 1.35
CA GLY A 125 -0.89 -13.06 2.09
C GLY A 125 -1.58 -14.18 2.89
N PRO A 126 -2.63 -13.85 3.69
CA PRO A 126 -3.10 -12.48 4.01
C PRO A 126 -2.18 -11.77 5.03
N PRO A 127 -2.16 -10.42 5.05
CA PRO A 127 -1.35 -9.68 6.01
C PRO A 127 -1.94 -9.74 7.43
N GLY A 128 -1.08 -9.74 8.45
CA GLY A 128 -1.49 -9.50 9.83
C GLY A 128 -1.99 -8.06 10.01
N LYS A 129 -3.14 -7.86 10.65
CA LYS A 129 -3.75 -6.53 10.89
C LYS A 129 -3.99 -6.32 12.38
N VAL A 130 -3.31 -5.32 12.96
CA VAL A 130 -3.43 -4.96 14.38
C VAL A 130 -3.44 -3.45 14.51
N VAL A 131 -4.39 -2.91 15.29
CA VAL A 131 -4.44 -1.48 15.62
C VAL A 131 -3.51 -1.20 16.79
N ILE A 132 -2.57 -0.29 16.59
CA ILE A 132 -1.68 0.21 17.65
C ILE A 132 -2.03 1.66 17.99
N LYS A 133 -1.85 2.05 19.25
CA LYS A 133 -2.08 3.42 19.72
C LYS A 133 -0.83 4.29 19.53
N ALA A 134 -0.30 4.33 18.31
CA ALA A 134 0.84 5.14 17.91
C ALA A 134 0.51 5.98 16.67
N ASN A 135 1.18 7.13 16.51
CA ASN A 135 1.12 7.85 15.25
C ASN A 135 1.89 7.08 14.17
N TRP A 136 1.40 7.07 12.92
CA TRP A 136 2.04 6.34 11.82
C TRP A 136 3.49 6.76 11.56
N LYS A 137 3.88 7.98 11.94
CA LYS A 137 5.28 8.46 11.82
C LYS A 137 6.25 7.71 12.73
N ALA A 138 5.81 7.26 13.91
CA ALA A 138 6.69 6.59 14.88
C ALA A 138 7.27 5.25 14.36
N PRO A 139 6.50 4.31 13.80
CA PRO A 139 7.10 3.13 13.17
C PRO A 139 7.82 3.49 11.86
N ALA A 140 7.39 4.52 11.12
CA ALA A 140 8.08 4.91 9.89
C ALA A 140 9.52 5.41 10.16
N GLU A 141 9.71 6.29 11.15
CA GLU A 141 11.05 6.76 11.54
C GLU A 141 11.91 5.64 12.14
N ASN A 142 11.31 4.68 12.85
CA ASN A 142 12.03 3.53 13.38
C ASN A 142 12.65 2.69 12.24
N PHE A 143 11.85 2.36 11.21
CA PHE A 143 12.30 1.48 10.13
C PHE A 143 13.22 2.17 9.12
N VAL A 144 13.13 3.50 8.95
CA VAL A 144 13.95 4.20 7.94
C VAL A 144 15.43 4.31 8.35
N GLY A 145 15.75 4.28 9.65
CA GLY A 145 17.16 4.45 10.08
C GLY A 145 17.51 4.18 11.55
N ASP A 146 16.59 3.68 12.40
CA ASP A 146 16.91 3.44 13.80
C ASP A 146 17.53 2.05 14.00
N ALA A 147 18.82 1.89 13.71
CA ALA A 147 19.57 0.70 14.13
C ALA A 147 19.88 0.69 15.65
N TYR A 148 19.69 1.79 16.36
CA TYR A 148 20.24 1.98 17.71
C TYR A 148 19.31 1.35 18.75
N HIS A 149 18.00 1.39 18.49
CA HIS A 149 17.03 0.68 19.30
C HIS A 149 17.24 -0.84 19.28
N VAL A 150 17.90 -1.41 18.25
CA VAL A 150 17.99 -2.85 18.05
C VAL A 150 18.60 -3.55 19.26
N GLY A 151 19.80 -3.15 19.69
CA GLY A 151 20.48 -3.83 20.79
C GLY A 151 19.78 -3.63 22.13
N TRP A 152 19.09 -2.50 22.35
CA TRP A 152 18.42 -2.21 23.62
C TRP A 152 16.98 -2.72 23.69
N THR A 153 16.11 -2.24 22.80
CA THR A 153 14.69 -2.62 22.73
C THR A 153 14.52 -4.11 22.47
N HIS A 154 15.33 -4.70 21.60
CA HIS A 154 15.28 -6.12 21.29
C HIS A 154 16.27 -6.97 22.10
N ALA A 155 16.85 -6.47 23.19
CA ALA A 155 17.85 -7.20 23.97
C ALA A 155 17.38 -8.58 24.44
N SER A 156 16.11 -8.70 24.85
CA SER A 156 15.51 -9.99 25.24
C SER A 156 15.39 -10.92 24.04
N SER A 157 14.81 -10.44 22.93
CA SER A 157 14.65 -11.21 21.70
C SER A 157 15.99 -11.68 21.12
N LEU A 158 17.00 -10.81 21.12
CA LEU A 158 18.36 -11.14 20.67
C LEU A 158 18.97 -12.27 21.51
N ARG A 159 18.85 -12.19 22.85
CA ARG A 159 19.34 -13.25 23.74
C ARG A 159 18.58 -14.56 23.57
N SER A 160 17.26 -14.49 23.41
CA SER A 160 16.40 -15.67 23.31
C SER A 160 16.45 -16.34 21.94
N GLY A 161 16.80 -15.61 20.88
CA GLY A 161 16.83 -16.13 19.51
C GLY A 161 18.08 -16.94 19.16
N GLU A 162 19.10 -16.96 20.03
CA GLU A 162 20.37 -17.72 19.86
C GLU A 162 21.00 -17.59 18.46
N SER A 163 20.88 -16.40 17.85
CA SER A 163 21.39 -16.13 16.50
C SER A 163 22.78 -15.49 16.52
N ILE A 164 23.36 -15.31 15.32
CA ILE A 164 24.61 -14.53 15.15
C ILE A 164 24.50 -13.08 15.65
N PHE A 165 23.28 -12.57 15.87
CA PHE A 165 23.04 -11.22 16.38
C PHE A 165 22.96 -11.13 17.91
N SER A 166 23.06 -12.24 18.64
CA SER A 166 22.96 -12.28 20.11
C SER A 166 23.96 -11.34 20.80
N SER A 167 25.13 -11.11 20.19
CA SER A 167 26.19 -10.21 20.70
C SER A 167 25.80 -8.72 20.72
N LEU A 168 24.77 -8.32 19.95
CA LEU A 168 24.29 -6.94 19.92
C LEU A 168 23.41 -6.59 21.14
N ALA A 169 22.99 -7.60 21.92
CA ALA A 169 22.09 -7.39 23.04
C ALA A 169 22.69 -6.46 24.11
N GLY A 170 21.92 -5.45 24.51
CA GLY A 170 22.33 -4.43 25.48
C GLY A 170 23.19 -3.31 24.91
N ASN A 171 23.25 -3.13 23.57
CA ASN A 171 24.16 -2.18 22.92
C ASN A 171 25.62 -2.38 23.35
N ALA A 172 26.00 -3.64 23.58
CA ALA A 172 27.30 -4.02 24.14
C ALA A 172 28.46 -3.90 23.14
N ALA A 173 28.16 -3.70 21.85
CA ALA A 173 29.14 -3.51 20.78
C ALA A 173 28.72 -2.34 19.88
N LEU A 174 29.71 -1.55 19.44
CA LEU A 174 29.50 -0.55 18.39
C LEU A 174 29.39 -1.27 17.03
N PRO A 175 28.64 -0.71 16.07
CA PRO A 175 28.68 -1.17 14.69
C PRO A 175 30.13 -1.18 14.17
N PRO A 176 30.51 -2.13 13.29
CA PRO A 176 31.82 -2.15 12.67
C PRO A 176 32.15 -0.81 11.99
N GLU A 177 33.43 -0.45 11.96
CA GLU A 177 33.89 0.72 11.20
C GLU A 177 33.47 0.58 9.72
N GLY A 178 32.75 1.56 9.20
CA GLY A 178 32.18 1.52 7.84
C GLY A 178 30.75 0.95 7.73
N ALA A 179 30.08 0.59 8.83
CA ALA A 179 28.70 0.10 8.84
C ALA A 179 27.63 1.16 8.44
N GLY A 180 28.05 2.38 8.10
CA GLY A 180 27.19 3.50 7.75
C GLY A 180 27.07 4.54 8.86
N LEU A 181 26.42 5.67 8.55
CA LEU A 181 26.14 6.73 9.52
C LEU A 181 24.81 6.45 10.22
N GLN A 182 24.77 6.71 11.53
CA GLN A 182 23.53 6.77 12.27
C GLN A 182 23.39 8.16 12.88
N MET A 183 22.58 9.00 12.26
CA MET A 183 22.32 10.34 12.78
C MET A 183 21.27 10.29 13.90
N THR A 184 21.68 10.75 15.08
CA THR A 184 20.78 11.01 16.21
C THR A 184 20.71 12.52 16.45
N SER A 185 19.50 13.08 16.50
CA SER A 185 19.31 14.50 16.83
C SER A 185 18.93 14.64 18.31
N LYS A 186 19.24 15.81 18.91
CA LYS A 186 18.85 16.16 20.30
C LYS A 186 17.33 16.21 20.54
N TYR A 187 16.53 15.99 19.49
CA TYR A 187 15.06 15.98 19.52
C TYR A 187 14.47 14.58 19.35
N GLY A 188 15.29 13.52 19.31
CA GLY A 188 14.80 12.15 19.53
C GLY A 188 14.08 11.49 18.34
N SER A 189 14.38 11.89 17.11
CA SER A 189 14.03 11.12 15.91
C SER A 189 15.23 11.17 14.97
N GLY A 190 15.77 9.99 14.63
CA GLY A 190 16.85 9.85 13.66
C GLY A 190 16.34 10.23 12.27
N MET A 191 16.85 11.32 11.73
CA MET A 191 16.82 11.60 10.29
C MET A 191 18.21 11.25 9.77
N GLY A 192 18.25 10.37 8.75
CA GLY A 192 19.39 9.95 7.92
C GLY A 192 20.78 10.45 8.27
#